data_AF-A0A3Q2VQX2-F1
#
_entry.id   AF-A0A3Q2VQX2-F1
#
_cell.length_a   1.000
_cell.length_b   1.000
_cell.length_c   1.000
_cell.angle_alpha   90.00
_cell.angle_beta   90.00
_cell.angle_gamma   90.00
#
_symmetry.space_group_name_H-M   'P 1'
#
loop_
_entity.id
_entity.type
_entity.pdbx_description
1 polymer ?
#
loop_
_entity_poly.entity_id
_entity_poly.type
_entity_poly.pdbx_seq_one_letter_code
_entity_poly.pdbx_strand_id
1 'polypeptide(L)'
;VADILMLVTLPIWAVQYAKSDGWTFGTPLCKISGSVFTINFYSGILLLACISLDRYLSIVHATQMYSRKKPWVVQASCLMVWCFSLLLSITDWIFLEDVFDDRRGRRECVPNYYKFREEAVYNWRLASRMIYLIVGFALPSAIMMFCYSCILHQLRCGAQSHQKQRAFKVIVAVVVVFFICWTPYNTTLLVETFNFDISNETCSDTTSLEKIKTVTTCVGFIHCCLNPILYAFVSEKFRRRLMSRETVFMSDLNVSNHQTNHR
;
A
#
# COMPACT_ATOMS: atom_id res chain seq x y z
N VAL A 1 0.82 -10.83 -1.52
CA VAL A 1 1.99 -10.85 -2.42
C VAL A 1 2.70 -9.51 -2.39
N ALA A 2 2.04 -8.42 -2.79
CA ALA A 2 2.65 -7.09 -2.79
C ALA A 2 3.22 -6.68 -1.42
N ASP A 3 2.51 -6.94 -0.31
CA ASP A 3 3.02 -6.65 1.04
C ASP A 3 4.30 -7.42 1.38
N ILE A 4 4.40 -8.69 0.97
CA ILE A 4 5.58 -9.51 1.24
C ILE A 4 6.78 -9.00 0.44
N LEU A 5 6.58 -8.65 -0.84
CA LEU A 5 7.63 -8.07 -1.66
C LEU A 5 8.17 -6.77 -1.06
N MET A 6 7.28 -5.93 -0.52
CA MET A 6 7.66 -4.70 0.19
C MET A 6 8.41 -4.98 1.49
N LEU A 7 8.00 -5.99 2.26
CA LEU A 7 8.73 -6.41 3.47
C LEU A 7 10.15 -6.91 3.16
N VAL A 8 10.36 -7.49 1.98
CA VAL A 8 11.69 -7.93 1.53
C VAL A 8 12.57 -6.74 1.13
N THR A 9 12.01 -5.66 0.60
CA THR A 9 12.77 -4.45 0.22
C THR A 9 13.00 -3.50 1.40
N LEU A 10 12.24 -3.63 2.50
CA LEU A 10 12.35 -2.81 3.71
C LEU A 10 13.79 -2.67 4.27
N PRO A 11 14.59 -3.75 4.43
CA PRO A 11 15.96 -3.64 4.93
C PRO A 11 16.85 -2.77 4.03
N ILE A 12 16.59 -2.78 2.72
CA ILE A 12 17.34 -1.99 1.74
C ILE A 12 17.05 -0.49 1.96
N TRP A 13 15.78 -0.14 2.14
CA TRP A 13 15.36 1.22 2.50
C TRP A 13 15.91 1.64 3.86
N ALA A 14 15.94 0.74 4.85
CA ALA A 14 16.49 1.04 6.17
C ALA A 14 17.98 1.43 6.09
N VAL A 15 18.76 0.78 5.23
CA VAL A 15 20.18 1.12 5.02
C VAL A 15 20.35 2.52 4.43
N GLN A 16 19.50 2.95 3.50
CA GLN A 16 19.53 4.32 2.95
C GLN A 16 19.36 5.40 4.02
N TYR A 17 18.53 5.13 5.03
CA TYR A 17 18.27 6.07 6.12
C TYR A 17 19.26 5.95 7.28
N ALA A 18 19.83 4.74 7.51
CA ALA A 18 20.71 4.48 8.64
C ALA A 18 22.20 4.75 8.35
N LYS A 19 22.67 4.56 7.11
CA LYS A 19 24.08 4.79 6.76
C LYS A 19 24.36 6.26 6.44
N SER A 20 25.53 6.73 6.87
CA SER A 20 26.09 8.04 6.48
C SER A 20 26.22 8.18 4.98
N ASP A 21 26.72 7.14 4.31
CA ASP A 21 26.99 7.13 2.86
C ASP A 21 25.71 7.03 2.02
N GLY A 22 24.57 6.77 2.67
CA GLY A 22 23.26 6.63 2.05
C GLY A 22 23.09 5.34 1.25
N TRP A 23 22.63 5.44 0.01
CA TRP A 23 22.33 4.31 -0.87
C TRP A 23 23.62 3.69 -1.45
N THR A 24 23.90 2.42 -1.12
CA THR A 24 25.13 1.72 -1.57
C THR A 24 24.87 0.54 -2.51
N PHE A 25 23.61 0.32 -2.89
CA PHE A 25 23.19 -0.87 -3.66
C PHE A 25 23.16 -0.65 -5.18
N GLY A 26 23.50 0.57 -5.63
CA GLY A 26 23.50 0.97 -7.03
C GLY A 26 22.11 1.18 -7.63
N THR A 27 22.10 1.69 -8.86
CA THR A 27 20.88 2.04 -9.62
C THR A 27 19.89 0.88 -9.82
N PRO A 28 20.30 -0.37 -10.12
CA PRO A 28 19.34 -1.46 -10.37
C PRO A 28 18.46 -1.77 -9.17
N LEU A 29 19.05 -1.85 -7.97
CA LEU A 29 18.29 -2.11 -6.74
C LEU A 29 17.44 -0.92 -6.32
N CYS A 30 17.86 0.32 -6.66
CA CYS A 30 17.08 1.53 -6.41
C CYS A 30 15.78 1.46 -7.21
N LYS A 31 15.89 1.19 -8.52
CA LYS A 31 14.73 1.02 -9.41
C LYS A 31 13.81 -0.11 -8.96
N ILE A 32 14.34 -1.29 -8.63
CA ILE A 32 13.54 -2.43 -8.17
C ILE A 32 12.79 -2.07 -6.87
N SER A 33 13.50 -1.50 -5.89
CA SER A 33 12.92 -1.18 -4.58
C SER A 33 11.84 -0.10 -4.69
N GLY A 34 12.06 0.91 -5.52
CA GLY A 34 11.06 1.93 -5.83
C GLY A 34 9.85 1.40 -6.59
N SER A 35 10.06 0.57 -7.62
CA SER A 35 8.94 -0.06 -8.33
C SER A 35 8.12 -0.96 -7.40
N VAL A 36 8.74 -1.74 -6.52
CA VAL A 36 8.03 -2.55 -5.52
C VAL A 36 7.20 -1.68 -4.57
N PHE A 37 7.74 -0.55 -4.12
CA PHE A 37 7.02 0.43 -3.30
C PHE A 37 5.75 0.91 -4.00
N THR A 38 5.89 1.33 -5.25
CA THR A 38 4.79 1.87 -6.05
C THR A 38 3.75 0.80 -6.41
N ILE A 39 4.19 -0.41 -6.76
CA ILE A 39 3.30 -1.55 -7.00
C ILE A 39 2.52 -1.88 -5.73
N ASN A 40 3.16 -1.88 -4.55
CA ASN A 40 2.48 -2.13 -3.28
C ASN A 40 1.36 -1.12 -3.05
N PHE A 41 1.65 0.17 -3.23
CA PHE A 41 0.68 1.23 -3.06
C PHE A 41 -0.53 1.10 -4.01
N TYR A 42 -0.28 1.02 -5.33
CA TYR A 42 -1.35 0.94 -6.32
C TYR A 42 -2.16 -0.35 -6.23
N SER A 43 -1.49 -1.50 -6.10
CA SER A 43 -2.20 -2.76 -5.98
C SER A 43 -3.03 -2.81 -4.69
N GLY A 44 -2.51 -2.28 -3.59
CA GLY A 44 -3.23 -2.15 -2.33
C GLY A 44 -4.52 -1.34 -2.49
N ILE A 45 -4.43 -0.11 -2.99
CA ILE A 45 -5.59 0.77 -3.09
C ILE A 45 -6.63 0.27 -4.11
N LEU A 46 -6.19 -0.25 -5.25
CA LEU A 46 -7.10 -0.77 -6.28
C LEU A 46 -7.78 -2.07 -5.83
N LEU A 47 -7.08 -2.96 -5.11
CA LEU A 47 -7.70 -4.13 -4.51
C LEU A 47 -8.74 -3.73 -3.47
N LEU A 48 -8.46 -2.73 -2.62
CA LEU A 48 -9.43 -2.21 -1.65
C LEU A 48 -10.67 -1.61 -2.34
N ALA A 49 -10.48 -0.90 -3.45
CA ALA A 49 -11.57 -0.41 -4.28
C ALA A 49 -12.41 -1.55 -4.87
N CYS A 50 -11.77 -2.56 -5.46
CA CYS A 50 -12.46 -3.74 -5.99
C CYS A 50 -13.23 -4.51 -4.91
N ILE A 51 -12.65 -4.69 -3.72
CA ILE A 51 -13.29 -5.35 -2.57
C ILE A 51 -14.50 -4.53 -2.11
N SER A 52 -14.37 -3.21 -2.02
CA SER A 52 -15.46 -2.34 -1.56
C SER A 52 -16.62 -2.31 -2.56
N LEU A 53 -16.31 -2.26 -3.87
CA LEU A 53 -17.31 -2.35 -4.92
C LEU A 53 -18.01 -3.72 -4.95
N ASP A 54 -17.25 -4.80 -4.80
CA ASP A 54 -17.78 -6.17 -4.68
C ASP A 54 -18.76 -6.29 -3.51
N ARG A 55 -18.42 -5.73 -2.35
CA ARG A 55 -19.32 -5.70 -1.19
C ARG A 55 -20.56 -4.83 -1.43
N TYR A 56 -20.38 -3.65 -2.02
CA TYR A 56 -21.50 -2.77 -2.39
C TYR A 56 -22.50 -3.49 -3.30
N LEU A 57 -22.03 -4.10 -4.40
CA LEU A 57 -22.88 -4.83 -5.34
C LEU A 57 -23.58 -6.02 -4.67
N SER A 58 -22.86 -6.77 -3.83
CA SER A 58 -23.44 -7.88 -3.08
C SER A 58 -24.53 -7.46 -2.08
N ILE A 59 -24.48 -6.22 -1.57
CA ILE A 59 -25.43 -5.71 -0.57
C ILE A 59 -26.63 -5.04 -1.25
N VAL A 60 -26.39 -4.17 -2.22
CA VAL A 60 -27.42 -3.34 -2.85
C VAL A 60 -28.20 -4.13 -3.89
N HIS A 61 -27.52 -4.91 -4.73
CA HIS A 61 -28.19 -5.58 -5.83
C HIS A 61 -28.79 -6.94 -5.45
N ALA A 62 -28.49 -7.48 -4.26
CA ALA A 62 -28.99 -8.77 -3.75
C ALA A 62 -29.13 -9.87 -4.83
N THR A 63 -28.26 -9.83 -5.85
CA THR A 63 -28.51 -10.57 -7.08
C THR A 63 -28.15 -12.01 -6.79
N GLN A 64 -29.14 -12.89 -6.84
CA GLN A 64 -28.99 -14.34 -6.79
C GLN A 64 -27.84 -14.85 -7.70
N MET A 65 -27.51 -14.07 -8.74
CA MET A 65 -26.44 -14.30 -9.73
C MET A 65 -25.02 -14.03 -9.20
N TYR A 66 -24.83 -13.13 -8.22
CA TYR A 66 -23.50 -12.77 -7.67
C TYR A 66 -23.02 -13.73 -6.58
N SER A 67 -23.93 -14.51 -5.98
CA SER A 67 -23.58 -15.62 -5.09
C SER A 67 -22.80 -16.73 -5.79
N ARG A 68 -22.78 -16.74 -7.13
CA ARG A 68 -21.89 -17.55 -7.97
C ARG A 68 -20.82 -16.69 -8.65
N LYS A 69 -20.02 -15.95 -7.89
CA LYS A 69 -18.74 -15.48 -8.45
C LYS A 69 -17.92 -16.69 -8.88
N LYS A 70 -17.80 -16.88 -10.19
CA LYS A 70 -16.81 -17.80 -10.74
C LYS A 70 -15.43 -17.27 -10.32
N PRO A 71 -14.53 -18.12 -9.78
CA PRO A 71 -13.20 -17.72 -9.33
C PRO A 71 -12.40 -16.95 -10.41
N TRP A 72 -12.73 -17.17 -11.69
CA TRP A 72 -12.15 -16.45 -12.82
C TRP A 72 -12.34 -14.92 -12.75
N VAL A 73 -13.47 -14.40 -12.25
CA VAL A 73 -13.71 -12.94 -12.19
C VAL A 73 -12.75 -12.29 -11.20
N VAL A 74 -12.55 -12.93 -10.04
CA VAL A 74 -11.62 -12.46 -9.02
C VAL A 74 -10.19 -12.52 -9.53
N GLN A 75 -9.82 -13.62 -10.20
CA GLN A 75 -8.50 -13.77 -10.81
C GLN A 75 -8.25 -12.72 -11.90
N ALA A 76 -9.23 -12.47 -12.77
CA ALA A 76 -9.14 -11.44 -13.82
C ALA A 76 -9.00 -10.04 -13.22
N SER A 77 -9.78 -9.69 -12.20
CA SER A 77 -9.65 -8.39 -11.50
C SER A 77 -8.27 -8.24 -10.84
N CYS A 78 -7.78 -9.27 -10.15
CA CYS A 78 -6.44 -9.24 -9.56
C CYS A 78 -5.36 -9.07 -10.63
N LEU A 79 -5.46 -9.80 -11.74
CA LEU A 79 -4.51 -9.72 -12.84
C LEU A 79 -4.52 -8.33 -13.50
N MET A 80 -5.70 -7.75 -13.72
CA MET A 80 -5.85 -6.39 -14.21
C MET A 80 -5.20 -5.37 -13.27
N VAL A 81 -5.43 -5.49 -11.95
CA VAL A 81 -4.80 -4.61 -10.96
C VAL A 81 -3.28 -4.76 -10.97
N TRP A 82 -2.75 -5.98 -11.10
CA TRP A 82 -1.32 -6.24 -11.21
C TRP A 82 -0.73 -5.60 -12.47
N CYS A 83 -1.32 -5.83 -13.64
CA CYS A 83 -0.87 -5.24 -14.90
C CYS A 83 -0.89 -3.71 -14.85
N PHE A 84 -1.95 -3.12 -14.29
CA PHE A 84 -2.06 -1.67 -14.16
C PHE A 84 -1.03 -1.09 -13.18
N SER A 85 -0.81 -1.76 -12.05
CA SER A 85 0.22 -1.35 -11.07
C SER A 85 1.63 -1.45 -11.66
N LEU A 86 1.91 -2.50 -12.44
CA LEU A 86 3.17 -2.66 -13.16
C LEU A 86 3.36 -1.55 -14.19
N LEU A 87 2.32 -1.24 -14.98
CA LEU A 87 2.36 -0.16 -15.97
C LEU A 87 2.69 1.19 -15.31
N LEU A 88 2.07 1.50 -14.17
CA LEU A 88 2.36 2.73 -13.43
C LEU A 88 3.75 2.74 -12.79
N SER A 89 4.31 1.58 -12.42
CA SER A 89 5.67 1.49 -11.88
C SER A 89 6.78 1.69 -12.92
N ILE A 90 6.43 1.71 -14.22
CA ILE A 90 7.40 1.97 -15.30
C ILE A 90 7.99 3.37 -15.18
N THR A 91 7.21 4.36 -14.71
CA THR A 91 7.73 5.73 -14.50
C THR A 91 8.87 5.71 -13.50
N ASP A 92 8.72 5.00 -12.38
CA ASP A 92 9.82 4.85 -11.41
C ASP A 92 11.00 4.11 -12.04
N TRP A 93 10.76 3.08 -12.85
CA TRP A 93 11.84 2.35 -13.52
C TRP A 93 12.66 3.23 -14.48
N ILE A 94 12.03 4.24 -15.07
CA ILE A 94 12.66 5.21 -15.97
C ILE A 94 13.39 6.30 -15.17
N PHE A 95 12.75 6.85 -14.14
CA PHE A 95 13.23 8.06 -13.45
C PHE A 95 14.06 7.78 -12.19
N LEU A 96 13.86 6.68 -11.45
CA LEU A 96 14.63 6.43 -10.23
C LEU A 96 16.09 6.09 -10.55
N GLU A 97 17.00 6.77 -9.88
CA GLU A 97 18.44 6.58 -10.05
C GLU A 97 19.18 6.76 -8.72
N ASP A 98 20.33 6.10 -8.61
CA ASP A 98 21.30 6.38 -7.55
C ASP A 98 22.04 7.66 -7.93
N VAL A 99 21.75 8.74 -7.19
CA VAL A 99 22.32 10.06 -7.41
C VAL A 99 23.13 10.45 -6.19
N PHE A 100 24.33 11.00 -6.42
CA PHE A 100 25.13 11.59 -5.35
C PHE A 100 24.59 12.99 -5.04
N ASP A 101 24.16 13.21 -3.81
CA ASP A 101 23.72 14.52 -3.33
C ASP A 101 24.91 15.28 -2.77
N ASP A 102 25.46 16.21 -3.56
CA ASP A 102 26.58 17.07 -3.18
C ASP A 102 26.28 17.91 -1.93
N ARG A 103 25.02 18.27 -1.68
CA ARG A 103 24.63 19.05 -0.49
C ARG A 103 24.78 18.23 0.79
N ARG A 104 24.68 16.90 0.72
CA ARG A 104 24.70 15.99 1.87
C ARG A 104 25.91 15.06 1.92
N GLY A 105 26.72 15.04 0.87
CA GLY A 105 27.89 14.16 0.75
C GLY A 105 27.53 12.67 0.76
N ARG A 106 26.33 12.31 0.30
CA ARG A 106 25.81 10.92 0.34
C ARG A 106 25.03 10.56 -0.92
N ARG A 107 24.92 9.27 -1.20
CA ARG A 107 24.09 8.77 -2.31
C ARG A 107 22.64 8.60 -1.89
N GLU A 108 21.70 8.95 -2.75
CA GLU A 108 20.28 8.72 -2.52
C GLU A 108 19.62 8.07 -3.73
N CYS A 109 18.66 7.18 -3.46
CA CYS A 109 17.77 6.65 -4.49
C CYS A 109 16.60 7.63 -4.67
N VAL A 110 16.67 8.47 -5.69
CA VAL A 110 15.69 9.54 -5.95
C VAL A 110 15.32 9.62 -7.43
N PRO A 111 14.14 10.17 -7.78
CA PRO A 111 13.78 10.40 -9.17
C PRO A 111 14.69 11.46 -9.82
N ASN A 112 15.49 11.04 -10.79
CA ASN A 112 16.34 11.90 -11.61
C ASN A 112 15.60 12.38 -12.88
N TYR A 113 14.82 13.45 -12.74
CA TYR A 113 14.06 14.03 -13.85
C TYR A 113 14.94 14.77 -14.88
N TYR A 114 16.21 15.07 -14.56
CA TYR A 114 17.16 15.78 -15.44
C TYR A 114 17.64 14.94 -16.63
N LYS A 115 17.32 13.64 -16.65
CA LYS A 115 17.82 12.67 -17.62
C LYS A 115 17.40 12.89 -19.08
N PHE A 116 16.27 13.56 -19.34
CA PHE A 116 15.68 13.64 -20.68
C PHE A 116 15.68 15.05 -21.32
N ARG A 117 15.75 16.14 -20.54
CA ARG A 117 16.01 17.54 -20.95
C ARG A 117 15.71 18.51 -19.80
N GLU A 118 16.57 19.49 -19.54
CA GLU A 118 16.38 20.54 -18.51
C GLU A 118 15.04 21.28 -18.65
N GLU A 119 14.62 21.62 -19.87
CA GLU A 119 13.38 22.37 -20.13
C GLU A 119 12.09 21.53 -19.91
N ALA A 120 12.21 20.19 -19.90
CA ALA A 120 11.07 19.29 -19.70
C ALA A 120 11.00 18.69 -18.29
N VAL A 121 11.99 18.97 -17.43
CA VAL A 121 12.08 18.46 -16.04
C VAL A 121 10.85 18.82 -15.24
N TYR A 122 10.42 20.09 -15.30
CA TYR A 122 9.26 20.58 -14.57
C TYR A 122 7.98 19.84 -14.99
N ASN A 123 7.74 19.75 -16.30
CA ASN A 123 6.55 19.10 -16.85
C ASN A 123 6.49 17.61 -16.51
N TRP A 124 7.61 16.88 -16.62
CA TRP A 124 7.66 15.45 -16.27
C TRP A 124 7.53 15.20 -14.77
N ARG A 125 8.16 16.03 -13.93
CA ARG A 125 8.04 15.96 -12.47
C ARG A 125 6.59 16.24 -12.04
N LEU A 126 5.97 17.29 -12.58
CA LEU A 126 4.59 17.63 -12.27
C LEU A 126 3.63 16.55 -12.77
N ALA A 127 3.76 16.09 -14.02
CA ALA A 127 2.90 15.05 -14.58
C ALA A 127 2.99 13.73 -13.80
N SER A 128 4.21 13.26 -13.48
CA SER A 128 4.40 12.02 -12.71
C SER A 128 3.79 12.10 -11.32
N ARG A 129 3.96 13.24 -10.62
CA ARG A 129 3.39 13.47 -9.29
C ARG A 129 1.88 13.61 -9.32
N MET A 130 1.33 14.32 -10.30
CA MET A 130 -0.12 14.48 -10.46
C MET A 130 -0.80 13.16 -10.83
N ILE A 131 -0.18 12.36 -11.71
CA ILE A 131 -0.65 11.00 -12.00
C ILE A 131 -0.65 10.16 -10.71
N TYR A 132 0.42 10.23 -9.91
CA TYR A 132 0.49 9.52 -8.64
C TYR A 132 -0.60 9.93 -7.65
N LEU A 133 -0.85 11.24 -7.50
CA LEU A 133 -1.88 11.74 -6.59
C LEU A 133 -3.30 11.47 -7.09
N ILE A 134 -3.57 11.66 -8.39
CA ILE A 134 -4.91 11.48 -8.95
C ILE A 134 -5.27 9.99 -9.02
N VAL A 135 -4.42 9.19 -9.66
CA VAL A 135 -4.69 7.77 -9.92
C VAL A 135 -4.45 6.94 -8.65
N GLY A 136 -3.45 7.30 -7.85
CA GLY A 136 -3.05 6.56 -6.66
C GLY A 136 -3.77 6.96 -5.39
N PHE A 137 -4.34 8.16 -5.30
CA PHE A 137 -5.00 8.62 -4.08
C PHE A 137 -6.42 9.14 -4.35
N ALA A 138 -6.60 10.19 -5.15
CA ALA A 138 -7.89 10.88 -5.28
C ALA A 138 -9.00 9.99 -5.88
N LEU A 139 -8.74 9.34 -7.01
CA LEU A 139 -9.74 8.53 -7.71
C LEU A 139 -10.17 7.31 -6.88
N PRO A 140 -9.25 6.50 -6.32
CA PRO A 140 -9.66 5.41 -5.44
C PRO A 140 -10.35 5.93 -4.17
N SER A 141 -9.89 7.02 -3.56
CA SER A 141 -10.54 7.61 -2.38
C SER A 141 -11.98 8.01 -2.65
N ALA A 142 -12.25 8.66 -3.79
CA ALA A 142 -13.59 9.07 -4.17
C ALA A 142 -14.53 7.86 -4.34
N ILE A 143 -14.06 6.81 -5.02
CA ILE A 143 -14.80 5.55 -5.17
C ILE A 143 -15.09 4.93 -3.80
N MET A 144 -14.11 4.89 -2.92
CA MET A 144 -14.24 4.31 -1.57
C MET A 144 -15.22 5.09 -0.70
N MET A 145 -15.12 6.42 -0.68
CA MET A 145 -16.04 7.29 0.04
C MET A 145 -17.48 7.15 -0.46
N PHE A 146 -17.67 7.09 -1.78
CA PHE A 146 -18.98 6.86 -2.38
C PHE A 146 -19.54 5.48 -1.97
N CYS A 147 -18.77 4.41 -2.18
CA CYS A 147 -19.20 3.06 -1.83
C CYS A 147 -19.55 2.93 -0.34
N TYR A 148 -18.76 3.52 0.56
CA TYR A 148 -19.04 3.47 2.00
C TYR A 148 -20.22 4.31 2.42
N SER A 149 -20.43 5.48 1.84
CA SER A 149 -21.60 6.31 2.11
C SER A 149 -22.89 5.55 1.75
N CYS A 150 -22.92 4.91 0.58
CA CYS A 150 -24.05 4.10 0.15
C CYS A 150 -24.26 2.86 1.03
N ILE A 151 -23.19 2.16 1.42
CA ILE A 151 -23.29 0.98 2.29
C ILE A 151 -23.77 1.38 3.70
N LEU A 152 -23.25 2.46 4.27
CA LEU A 152 -23.69 2.96 5.58
C LEU A 152 -25.15 3.37 5.57
N HIS A 153 -25.61 4.03 4.50
CA HIS A 153 -27.01 4.34 4.31
C HIS A 153 -27.88 3.07 4.29
N GLN A 154 -27.48 2.07 3.51
CA GLN A 154 -28.20 0.79 3.44
C GLN A 154 -28.19 0.01 4.76
N LEU A 155 -27.10 0.09 5.53
CA LEU A 155 -26.99 -0.53 6.86
C LEU A 155 -27.86 0.15 7.91
N ARG A 156 -28.10 1.47 7.79
CA ARG A 156 -29.01 2.21 8.67
C ARG A 156 -30.48 1.94 8.33
N CYS A 157 -30.79 1.77 7.05
CA CYS A 157 -32.17 1.58 6.59
C CYS A 157 -32.63 0.11 6.52
N GLY A 158 -31.72 -0.87 6.58
CA GLY A 158 -32.07 -2.29 6.39
C GLY A 158 -31.59 -3.23 7.51
N ALA A 159 -32.40 -4.26 7.82
CA ALA A 159 -32.05 -5.33 8.75
C ALA A 159 -31.03 -6.32 8.11
N GLN A 160 -29.74 -6.01 8.18
CA GLN A 160 -28.67 -6.90 7.71
C GLN A 160 -28.18 -7.85 8.79
N SER A 161 -27.82 -9.07 8.40
CA SER A 161 -27.20 -10.06 9.29
C SER A 161 -25.93 -9.51 9.98
N HIS A 162 -25.80 -9.76 11.29
CA HIS A 162 -24.61 -9.43 12.09
C HIS A 162 -23.29 -9.90 11.45
N GLN A 163 -23.31 -11.00 10.71
CA GLN A 163 -22.12 -11.53 10.06
C GLN A 163 -21.66 -10.68 8.86
N LYS A 164 -22.59 -10.09 8.11
CA LYS A 164 -22.28 -9.16 7.01
C LYS A 164 -21.74 -7.83 7.55
N GLN A 165 -22.34 -7.31 8.63
CA GLN A 165 -21.86 -6.09 9.29
C GLN A 165 -20.43 -6.24 9.80
N ARG A 166 -20.07 -7.41 10.34
CA ARG A 166 -18.71 -7.65 10.83
C ARG A 166 -17.67 -7.67 9.71
N ALA A 167 -17.95 -8.38 8.61
CA ALA A 167 -17.03 -8.42 7.47
C ALA A 167 -16.80 -7.01 6.90
N PHE A 168 -17.84 -6.17 6.91
CA PHE A 168 -17.74 -4.77 6.53
C PHE A 168 -16.86 -3.95 7.48
N LYS A 169 -17.01 -4.10 8.80
CA LYS A 169 -16.14 -3.45 9.80
C LYS A 169 -14.65 -3.76 9.57
N VAL A 170 -14.32 -4.99 9.14
CA VAL A 170 -12.94 -5.36 8.77
C VAL A 170 -12.46 -4.50 7.60
N ILE A 171 -13.24 -4.42 6.52
CA ILE A 171 -12.86 -3.69 5.31
C ILE A 171 -12.69 -2.20 5.59
N VAL A 172 -13.62 -1.59 6.35
CA VAL A 172 -13.49 -0.19 6.79
C VAL A 172 -12.22 0.01 7.63
N ALA A 173 -11.91 -0.90 8.56
CA ALA A 173 -10.70 -0.79 9.37
C ALA A 173 -9.42 -0.86 8.51
N VAL A 174 -9.33 -1.79 7.55
CA VAL A 174 -8.19 -1.87 6.62
C VAL A 174 -8.04 -0.59 5.81
N VAL A 175 -9.15 0.01 5.38
CA VAL A 175 -9.11 1.23 4.56
C VAL A 175 -8.72 2.45 5.37
N VAL A 176 -9.24 2.58 6.60
CA VAL A 176 -8.81 3.65 7.52
C VAL A 176 -7.32 3.54 7.78
N VAL A 177 -6.80 2.34 8.04
CA VAL A 177 -5.36 2.13 8.22
C VAL A 177 -4.56 2.43 6.96
N PHE A 178 -5.05 2.03 5.78
CA PHE A 178 -4.43 2.41 4.50
C PHE A 178 -4.32 3.93 4.39
N PHE A 179 -5.41 4.66 4.60
CA PHE A 179 -5.38 6.13 4.52
C PHE A 179 -4.48 6.75 5.58
N ILE A 180 -4.52 6.31 6.83
CA ILE A 180 -3.65 6.84 7.89
C ILE A 180 -2.18 6.61 7.55
N CYS A 181 -1.84 5.45 6.98
CA CYS A 181 -0.46 5.12 6.61
C CYS A 181 0.03 5.90 5.38
N TRP A 182 -0.83 6.06 4.37
CA TRP A 182 -0.40 6.60 3.08
C TRP A 182 -0.66 8.10 2.90
N THR A 183 -1.65 8.67 3.59
CA THR A 183 -1.98 10.11 3.50
C THR A 183 -0.79 10.99 3.88
N PRO A 184 -0.05 10.75 4.99
CA PRO A 184 1.07 11.61 5.36
C PRO A 184 2.12 11.71 4.23
N TYR A 185 2.42 10.59 3.58
CA TYR A 185 3.38 10.53 2.47
C TYR A 185 2.86 11.31 1.25
N ASN A 186 1.61 11.08 0.86
CA ASN A 186 0.98 11.79 -0.26
C ASN A 186 0.86 13.29 -0.01
N THR A 187 0.53 13.71 1.22
CA THR A 187 0.48 15.13 1.61
C THR A 187 1.87 15.77 1.57
N THR A 188 2.92 15.07 2.02
CA THR A 188 4.28 15.59 1.96
C THR A 188 4.73 15.79 0.51
N LEU A 189 4.42 14.83 -0.37
CA LEU A 189 4.71 14.93 -1.80
C LEU A 189 3.94 16.08 -2.47
N LEU A 190 2.69 16.32 -2.06
CA LEU A 190 1.87 17.43 -2.52
C LEU A 190 2.46 18.77 -2.08
N VAL A 191 2.81 18.91 -0.81
CA VAL A 191 3.45 20.11 -0.23
C VAL A 191 4.80 20.40 -0.92
N GLU A 192 5.61 19.36 -1.20
CA GLU A 192 6.87 19.50 -1.94
C GLU A 192 6.65 19.96 -3.40
N THR A 193 5.47 19.69 -3.98
CA THR A 193 5.14 20.09 -5.34
C THR A 193 4.66 21.55 -5.40
N PHE A 194 3.82 21.97 -4.45
CA PHE A 194 3.34 23.35 -4.39
C PHE A 194 4.40 24.35 -3.91
N ASN A 195 5.28 23.98 -2.98
CA ASN A 195 6.33 24.88 -2.51
C ASN A 195 7.43 25.12 -3.55
N PHE A 196 7.69 24.16 -4.43
CA PHE A 196 8.63 24.33 -5.54
C PHE A 196 8.16 25.38 -6.56
N ASP A 197 6.85 25.62 -6.64
CA ASP A 197 6.24 26.60 -7.56
C ASP A 197 6.21 28.03 -6.97
N ILE A 198 6.36 28.18 -5.64
CA ILE A 198 6.10 29.43 -4.92
C ILE A 198 7.36 30.03 -4.26
N SER A 199 8.39 29.23 -3.94
CA SER A 199 9.50 29.70 -3.10
C SER A 199 10.88 29.60 -3.77
N ASN A 200 11.51 30.76 -3.97
CA ASN A 200 12.96 30.87 -4.04
C ASN A 200 13.55 30.25 -2.77
N GLU A 201 14.38 29.23 -2.93
CA GLU A 201 14.97 28.40 -1.87
C GLU A 201 15.39 29.21 -0.63
N THR A 202 14.73 28.98 0.50
CA THR A 202 15.29 29.32 1.81
C THR A 202 15.75 28.03 2.49
N CYS A 203 17.06 27.94 2.74
CA CYS A 203 17.78 26.73 3.20
C CYS A 203 17.31 26.14 4.54
N SER A 204 16.38 26.76 5.27
CA SER A 204 15.92 26.28 6.58
C SER A 204 14.67 25.38 6.50
N ASP A 205 13.85 25.49 5.45
CA ASP A 205 12.62 24.70 5.30
C ASP A 205 12.88 23.30 4.70
N THR A 206 13.99 23.14 3.98
CA THR A 206 14.37 21.89 3.32
C THR A 206 14.65 20.78 4.32
N THR A 207 15.37 21.05 5.42
CA THR A 207 15.74 20.02 6.41
C THR A 207 14.53 19.49 7.20
N SER A 208 13.50 20.31 7.40
CA SER A 208 12.28 19.92 8.10
C SER A 208 11.38 19.05 7.22
N LEU A 209 11.20 19.44 5.96
CA LEU A 209 10.42 18.68 4.98
C LEU A 209 11.03 17.30 4.68
N GLU A 210 12.36 17.20 4.69
CA GLU A 210 13.08 15.94 4.48
C GLU A 210 12.88 14.95 5.62
N LYS A 211 12.98 15.42 6.87
CA LYS A 211 12.68 14.59 8.05
C LYS A 211 11.23 14.11 8.03
N ILE A 212 10.30 15.00 7.67
CA ILE A 212 8.89 14.66 7.52
C ILE A 212 8.73 13.57 6.45
N LYS A 213 9.37 13.70 5.29
CA LYS A 213 9.33 12.70 4.22
C LYS A 213 9.83 11.33 4.67
N THR A 214 10.96 11.26 5.38
CA THR A 214 11.45 9.99 5.93
C THR A 214 10.43 9.36 6.89
N VAL A 215 9.88 10.15 7.82
CA VAL A 215 8.89 9.66 8.78
C VAL A 215 7.61 9.20 8.06
N THR A 216 7.12 9.95 7.08
CA THR A 216 5.90 9.59 6.36
C THR A 216 6.10 8.37 5.46
N THR A 217 7.30 8.18 4.89
CA THR A 217 7.67 6.94 4.19
C THR A 217 7.72 5.75 5.16
N CYS A 218 8.28 5.90 6.37
CA CYS A 218 8.24 4.86 7.39
C CYS A 218 6.81 4.46 7.78
N VAL A 219 5.92 5.45 7.94
CA VAL A 219 4.50 5.23 8.21
C VAL A 219 3.82 4.48 7.06
N GLY A 220 4.20 4.75 5.81
CA GLY A 220 3.78 3.99 4.63
C GLY A 220 4.23 2.52 4.69
N PHE A 221 5.47 2.23 5.10
CA PHE A 221 5.95 0.84 5.23
C PHE A 221 5.19 0.04 6.30
N ILE A 222 4.82 0.67 7.42
CA ILE A 222 4.11 0.03 8.53
C ILE A 222 2.77 -0.58 8.07
N HIS A 223 2.13 -0.02 7.04
CA HIS A 223 0.91 -0.55 6.43
C HIS A 223 1.00 -2.05 6.12
N CYS A 224 2.12 -2.51 5.57
CA CYS A 224 2.31 -3.91 5.18
C CYS A 224 2.28 -4.86 6.38
N CYS A 225 2.75 -4.40 7.54
CA CYS A 225 2.71 -5.17 8.80
C CYS A 225 1.31 -5.16 9.43
N LEU A 226 0.55 -4.09 9.25
CA LEU A 226 -0.77 -3.94 9.85
C LEU A 226 -1.83 -4.80 9.15
N ASN A 227 -1.68 -5.06 7.85
CA ASN A 227 -2.64 -5.87 7.09
C ASN A 227 -2.88 -7.26 7.71
N PRO A 228 -1.86 -8.11 7.93
CA PRO A 228 -2.05 -9.41 8.60
C PRO A 228 -2.65 -9.32 10.01
N ILE A 229 -2.21 -8.33 10.80
CA ILE A 229 -2.69 -8.08 12.16
C ILE A 229 -4.19 -7.75 12.13
N LEU A 230 -4.62 -6.83 11.27
CA LEU A 230 -6.03 -6.46 11.13
C LEU A 230 -6.90 -7.66 10.73
N TYR A 231 -6.44 -8.49 9.79
CA TYR A 231 -7.16 -9.71 9.43
C TYR A 231 -7.22 -10.71 10.59
N ALA A 232 -6.17 -10.81 11.42
CA ALA A 232 -6.13 -11.71 12.56
C ALA A 232 -7.05 -11.27 13.72
N PHE A 233 -7.04 -9.99 14.07
CA PHE A 233 -7.80 -9.47 15.21
C PHE A 233 -9.27 -9.20 14.87
N VAL A 234 -9.57 -8.70 13.67
CA VAL A 234 -10.94 -8.25 13.33
C VAL A 234 -11.81 -9.38 12.75
N SER A 235 -11.20 -10.41 12.13
CA SER A 235 -11.92 -11.56 11.56
C SER A 235 -11.96 -12.76 12.51
N GLU A 236 -13.08 -12.97 13.18
CA GLU A 236 -13.29 -14.18 14.03
C GLU A 236 -13.15 -15.49 13.26
N LYS A 237 -13.44 -15.48 11.95
CA LYS A 237 -13.30 -16.65 11.08
C LYS A 237 -11.84 -17.01 10.82
N PHE A 238 -10.93 -16.04 10.90
CA PHE A 238 -9.50 -16.29 10.85
C PHE A 238 -8.98 -16.70 12.22
N ARG A 239 -9.43 -16.03 13.30
CA ARG A 239 -9.14 -16.46 14.68
C ARG A 239 -9.51 -17.92 14.95
N ARG A 240 -10.71 -18.36 14.53
CA ARG A 240 -11.12 -19.78 14.66
C ARG A 240 -10.25 -20.72 13.82
N ARG A 241 -9.75 -20.30 12.65
CA ARG A 241 -8.86 -21.09 11.79
C ARG A 241 -7.40 -21.12 12.27
N LEU A 242 -6.92 -20.04 12.87
CA LEU A 242 -5.62 -19.97 13.54
C LEU A 242 -5.65 -20.79 14.82
N MET A 243 -6.64 -20.58 15.68
CA MET A 243 -6.81 -21.37 16.89
C MET A 243 -7.07 -22.84 16.58
N SER A 244 -7.76 -23.19 15.48
CA SER A 244 -7.90 -24.60 15.06
C SER A 244 -6.57 -25.19 14.58
N ARG A 245 -5.68 -24.40 13.94
CA ARG A 245 -4.34 -24.88 13.56
C ARG A 245 -3.42 -25.00 14.77
N GLU A 246 -3.54 -24.12 15.76
CA GLU A 246 -2.83 -24.24 17.04
C GLU A 246 -3.33 -25.43 17.88
N THR A 247 -4.64 -25.72 17.88
CA THR A 247 -5.18 -26.92 18.56
C THR A 247 -4.82 -28.21 17.84
N VAL A 248 -4.79 -28.24 16.50
CA VAL A 248 -4.31 -29.41 15.74
C VAL A 248 -2.80 -29.64 15.98
N PHE A 249 -2.00 -28.57 16.00
CA PHE A 249 -0.57 -28.69 16.30
C PHE A 249 -0.31 -29.14 17.76
N MET A 250 -1.11 -28.67 18.72
CA MET A 250 -1.06 -29.18 20.10
C MET A 250 -1.53 -30.62 20.23
N SER A 251 -2.55 -31.06 19.47
CA SER A 251 -2.97 -32.46 19.48
C SER A 251 -1.94 -33.39 18.85
N ASP A 252 -1.26 -32.97 17.79
CA ASP A 252 -0.20 -33.75 17.13
C ASP A 252 1.07 -33.87 18.00
N LEU A 253 1.40 -32.81 18.76
CA LEU A 253 2.45 -32.84 19.78
C LEU A 253 2.11 -33.74 20.97
N ASN A 254 0.85 -33.76 21.41
CA ASN A 254 0.41 -34.59 22.53
C ASN A 254 0.31 -36.08 22.15
N VAL A 255 -0.04 -36.39 20.89
CA VAL A 255 -0.01 -37.75 20.34
C VAL A 255 1.43 -38.26 20.17
N SER A 256 2.37 -37.42 19.76
CA SER A 256 3.80 -37.78 19.65
C SER A 256 4.47 -38.07 21.00
N ASN A 257 4.10 -37.35 22.06
CA ASN A 257 4.59 -37.62 23.43
C ASN A 257 4.02 -38.92 24.03
N HIS A 258 2.84 -39.37 23.60
CA HIS A 258 2.25 -40.62 24.10
C HIS A 258 2.90 -41.87 23.46
N GLN A 259 3.44 -41.75 22.24
CA GLN A 259 4.15 -42.85 21.58
C GLN A 259 5.61 -43.01 22.04
N THR A 260 6.23 -41.98 22.62
CA THR A 260 7.59 -42.06 23.16
C THR A 260 7.65 -42.64 24.56
N ASN A 261 6.53 -42.70 25.30
CA ASN A 261 6.47 -43.22 26.67
C ASN A 261 6.06 -44.71 26.76
N HIS A 262 5.87 -45.37 25.60
CA HIS A 262 5.51 -46.79 25.49
C HIS A 262 6.56 -47.62 24.72
N ARG A 263 7.81 -47.14 24.65
CA ARG A 263 8.92 -47.88 24.06
C ARG A 263 10.05 -48.07 25.06
#